data_AF-A0A0K8R385-F1
#
_entry.id   AF-A0A0K8R385-F1
#
_cell.length_a   1.000
_cell.length_b   1.000
_cell.length_c   1.000
_cell.angle_alpha   90.00
_cell.angle_beta   90.00
_cell.angle_gamma   90.00
#
_symmetry.space_group_name_H-M   'P 1'
#
loop_
_entity.id
_entity.type
_entity.pdbx_description
1 polymer ?
#
loop_
_entity_poly.entity_id
_entity_poly.type
_entity_poly.pdbx_seq_one_letter_code
_entity_poly.pdbx_strand_id
1 'polypeptide(L)'
;MIIEITKAKEQIEKRYVESQRHTIQGDYIDTMEELADLVGVKPSLLYLAFTDPKLALQLLLGPCTPIQYRLQGPGKWNGARKAILTTEARIRKPLMSRAIDKQ
;
A
#
# COMPACT_ATOMS: atom_id res chain seq x y z
N MET A 1 8.99 15.53 -16.61
CA MET A 1 8.03 15.07 -17.65
C MET A 1 8.66 14.29 -18.80
N ILE A 2 9.10 14.84 -19.94
CA ILE A 2 9.59 14.00 -21.07
C ILE A 2 10.82 13.17 -20.69
N ILE A 3 11.76 13.78 -19.96
CA ILE A 3 12.97 13.11 -19.47
C ILE A 3 12.63 11.94 -18.52
N GLU A 4 11.62 12.09 -17.68
CA GLU A 4 11.17 11.04 -16.75
C GLU A 4 10.47 9.91 -17.51
N ILE A 5 9.65 10.25 -18.52
CA ILE A 5 9.02 9.25 -19.38
C ILE A 5 10.08 8.41 -20.10
N THR A 6 11.12 9.03 -20.66
CA THR A 6 12.22 8.30 -21.31
C THR A 6 12.97 7.40 -20.34
N LYS A 7 13.24 7.90 -19.12
CA LYS A 7 13.92 7.12 -18.08
C LYS A 7 13.08 5.92 -17.62
N ALA A 8 11.78 6.10 -17.41
CA ALA A 8 10.87 5.03 -17.02
C ALA A 8 10.78 3.95 -18.12
N LYS A 9 10.68 4.35 -19.39
CA LYS A 9 10.71 3.42 -20.54
C LYS A 9 12.00 2.60 -20.56
N GLU A 10 13.15 3.24 -20.38
CA GLU A 10 14.45 2.56 -20.35
C GLU A 10 14.56 1.56 -19.17
N GLN A 11 14.00 1.90 -18.00
CA GLN A 11 13.97 0.98 -16.85
C GLN A 11 13.08 -0.24 -17.09
N ILE A 12 11.92 -0.04 -17.72
CA ILE A 12 10.99 -1.13 -18.07
C ILE A 12 11.65 -2.06 -19.09
N GLU A 13 12.26 -1.53 -20.14
CA GLU A 13 12.95 -2.30 -21.19
C GLU A 13 14.11 -3.13 -20.63
N LYS A 14 14.88 -2.59 -19.68
CA LYS A 14 15.98 -3.33 -19.03
C LYS A 14 15.49 -4.47 -18.12
N ARG A 15 14.31 -4.34 -17.52
CA ARG A 15 13.80 -5.29 -16.52
C ARG A 15 12.91 -6.39 -17.12
N TYR A 16 12.11 -6.06 -18.12
CA TYR A 16 11.11 -6.97 -18.69
C TYR A 16 11.50 -7.45 -20.09
N VAL A 17 11.05 -8.66 -20.44
CA VAL A 17 11.26 -9.19 -21.80
C VAL A 17 10.52 -8.32 -22.82
N GLU A 18 11.19 -8.07 -23.95
CA GLU A 18 10.64 -7.32 -25.08
C GLU A 18 9.37 -8.01 -25.62
N SER A 19 8.23 -7.40 -25.32
CA SER A 19 6.92 -7.87 -25.76
C SER A 19 5.93 -6.72 -25.64
N GLN A 20 4.95 -6.67 -26.54
CA GLN A 20 3.91 -5.64 -26.52
C GLN A 20 3.13 -5.57 -25.19
N ARG A 21 3.11 -6.67 -24.42
CA ARG A 21 2.44 -6.75 -23.11
C ARG A 21 3.21 -6.06 -21.97
N HIS A 22 4.51 -5.78 -22.11
CA HIS A 22 5.35 -5.24 -21.04
C HIS A 22 5.67 -3.75 -21.20
N THR A 23 4.79 -2.98 -21.85
CA THR A 23 5.02 -1.55 -22.15
C THR A 23 4.63 -0.59 -21.04
N ILE A 24 3.75 -1.02 -20.12
CA ILE A 24 3.14 -0.18 -19.07
C ILE A 24 3.35 -0.74 -17.66
N GLN A 25 4.36 -1.58 -17.48
CA GLN A 25 4.60 -2.29 -16.23
C GLN A 25 4.98 -1.30 -15.12
N GLY A 26 4.45 -1.53 -13.93
CA GLY A 26 4.75 -0.75 -12.73
C GLY A 26 4.57 -1.61 -11.50
N ASP A 27 5.48 -1.47 -10.54
CA ASP A 27 5.37 -2.13 -9.26
C ASP A 27 4.30 -1.42 -8.42
N TYR A 28 3.42 -2.20 -7.80
CA TYR A 28 2.26 -1.69 -7.09
C TYR A 28 2.63 -0.69 -5.98
N ILE A 29 3.59 -1.04 -5.11
CA ILE A 29 3.96 -0.20 -3.96
C ILE A 29 4.58 1.10 -4.46
N ASP A 30 5.55 1.02 -5.37
CA ASP A 30 6.27 2.20 -5.89
C ASP A 30 5.30 3.16 -6.59
N THR A 31 4.40 2.63 -7.42
CA THR A 31 3.41 3.44 -8.13
C THR A 31 2.43 4.10 -7.15
N MET A 32 1.95 3.35 -6.16
CA MET A 32 1.00 3.89 -5.19
C MET A 32 1.65 4.93 -4.27
N GLU A 33 2.93 4.74 -3.90
CA GLU A 33 3.68 5.74 -3.14
C GLU A 33 3.97 7.00 -3.95
N GLU A 34 4.37 6.89 -5.21
CA GLU A 34 4.59 8.04 -6.10
C GLU A 34 3.32 8.88 -6.23
N LEU A 35 2.18 8.23 -6.50
CA LEU A 35 0.89 8.91 -6.58
C LEU A 35 0.48 9.50 -5.22
N ALA A 36 0.75 8.80 -4.13
CA ALA A 36 0.44 9.29 -2.79
C ALA A 36 1.28 10.51 -2.41
N ASP A 37 2.53 10.58 -2.86
CA ASP A 37 3.42 11.73 -2.66
C ASP A 37 2.96 12.94 -3.48
N LEU A 38 2.56 12.74 -4.74
CA LEU A 38 2.01 13.80 -5.59
C LEU A 38 0.74 14.44 -5.00
N VAL A 39 -0.11 13.64 -4.35
CA VAL A 39 -1.35 14.12 -3.71
C VAL A 39 -1.12 14.55 -2.25
N GLY A 40 0.00 14.18 -1.64
CA GLY A 40 0.30 14.46 -0.23
C GLY A 40 -0.50 13.60 0.77
N VAL A 41 -0.88 12.38 0.37
CA VAL A 41 -1.60 11.40 1.22
C VAL A 41 -0.71 10.28 1.75
N LYS A 42 0.57 10.24 1.35
CA LYS A 42 1.52 9.22 1.80
C LYS A 42 1.67 9.25 3.32
N PRO A 43 1.42 8.15 4.05
CA PRO A 43 1.56 8.10 5.51
C PRO A 43 3.02 8.25 5.93
N SER A 44 3.31 9.22 6.81
CA SER A 44 4.65 9.43 7.36
C SER A 44 4.96 8.39 8.44
N LEU A 45 5.63 7.29 8.06
CA LEU A 45 5.90 6.15 8.96
C LEU A 45 6.70 6.54 10.21
N LEU A 46 7.69 7.42 10.09
CA LEU A 46 8.49 7.88 11.24
C LEU A 46 7.64 8.64 12.26
N TYR A 47 6.81 9.57 11.80
CA TYR A 47 5.89 10.30 12.67
C TYR A 47 4.87 9.35 13.32
N LEU A 48 4.32 8.41 12.53
CA LEU A 48 3.38 7.40 13.02
C LEU A 48 4.01 6.47 14.05
N ALA A 49 5.31 6.16 13.93
CA ALA A 49 6.01 5.32 14.90
C ALA A 49 6.02 5.94 16.30
N PHE A 50 6.08 7.27 16.40
CA PHE A 50 6.00 7.99 17.68
C PHE A 50 4.57 8.20 18.17
N THR A 51 3.62 8.53 17.27
CA THR A 51 2.23 8.82 17.69
C THR A 51 1.36 7.59 17.90
N ASP A 52 1.54 6.56 17.07
CA ASP A 52 0.75 5.34 17.09
C ASP A 52 1.60 4.12 16.65
N PRO A 53 2.47 3.61 17.54
CA PRO A 53 3.45 2.59 17.20
C PRO A 53 2.80 1.29 16.71
N LYS A 54 1.58 0.98 17.18
CA LYS A 54 0.84 -0.20 16.75
C LYS A 54 0.40 -0.10 15.29
N LEU A 55 -0.09 1.07 14.88
CA LEU A 55 -0.43 1.31 13.49
C LEU A 55 0.83 1.30 12.62
N ALA A 56 1.91 1.96 13.05
CA ALA A 56 3.17 2.01 12.31
C ALA A 56 3.75 0.60 12.06
N LEU A 57 3.75 -0.27 13.07
CA LEU A 57 4.20 -1.65 12.93
C LEU A 57 3.34 -2.43 11.92
N GLN A 58 2.02 -2.25 11.96
CA GLN A 58 1.10 -2.88 11.00
C GLN A 58 1.30 -2.36 9.57
N LEU A 59 1.70 -1.10 9.39
CA LEU A 59 2.01 -0.53 8.08
C LEU A 59 3.34 -1.05 7.53
N LEU A 60 4.34 -1.24 8.40
CA LEU A 60 5.69 -1.62 8.01
C LEU A 60 5.85 -3.14 7.81
N LEU A 61 5.29 -3.94 8.70
CA LEU A 61 5.39 -5.42 8.67
C LEU A 61 4.14 -6.10 8.09
N GLY A 62 3.02 -5.39 8.03
CA GLY A 62 1.77 -5.92 7.49
C GLY A 62 1.62 -5.69 5.99
N PRO A 63 0.49 -6.14 5.42
CA PRO A 63 0.21 -5.93 4.00
C PRO A 63 -0.03 -4.45 3.67
N CYS A 64 0.53 -4.00 2.55
CA CYS A 64 0.25 -2.68 1.98
C CYS A 64 -1.18 -2.61 1.42
N THR A 65 -2.13 -2.21 2.26
CA THR A 65 -3.54 -2.10 1.87
C THR A 65 -3.85 -0.69 1.30
N PRO A 66 -4.73 -0.56 0.29
CA PRO A 66 -5.10 0.76 -0.26
C PRO A 66 -5.66 1.75 0.77
N ILE A 67 -6.16 1.24 1.91
CA ILE A 67 -6.72 2.02 3.00
C ILE A 67 -5.66 2.91 3.67
N GLN A 68 -4.38 2.53 3.58
CA GLN A 68 -3.25 3.28 4.16
C GLN A 68 -3.19 4.71 3.61
N TYR A 69 -3.47 4.90 2.31
CA TYR A 69 -3.48 6.20 1.64
C TYR A 69 -4.70 7.07 1.98
N ARG A 70 -5.59 6.62 2.88
CA ARG A 70 -6.72 7.40 3.42
C ARG A 70 -6.53 7.77 4.89
N LEU A 71 -5.35 7.51 5.46
CA LEU A 71 -5.03 7.88 6.85
C LEU A 71 -4.82 9.38 7.04
N GLN A 72 -4.23 10.04 6.05
CA GLN A 72 -3.89 11.47 6.08
C GLN A 72 -4.06 12.13 4.73
N GLY A 73 -3.91 13.45 4.69
CA GLY A 73 -4.09 14.26 3.48
C GLY A 73 -5.56 14.50 3.11
N PRO A 74 -5.81 15.04 1.90
CA PRO A 74 -7.16 15.31 1.41
C PRO A 74 -7.96 14.02 1.25
N GLY A 75 -9.22 14.03 1.71
CA GLY A 75 -10.08 12.84 1.65
C GLY A 75 -9.76 11.78 2.70
N LYS A 76 -9.19 12.17 3.84
CA LYS A 76 -9.00 11.33 5.03
C LYS A 76 -10.30 10.62 5.43
N TRP A 77 -10.19 9.32 5.72
CA TRP A 77 -11.31 8.51 6.18
C TRP A 77 -11.15 8.12 7.65
N ASN A 78 -12.11 8.53 8.49
CA ASN A 78 -12.09 8.28 9.93
C ASN A 78 -12.01 6.78 10.30
N GLY A 79 -12.55 5.90 9.46
CA GLY A 79 -12.53 4.44 9.66
C GLY A 79 -11.21 3.76 9.26
N ALA A 80 -10.30 4.48 8.59
CA ALA A 80 -9.11 3.88 7.97
C ALA A 80 -8.24 3.11 8.98
N ARG A 81 -7.95 3.73 10.13
CA ARG A 81 -7.17 3.11 11.20
C ARG A 81 -7.76 1.78 11.66
N LYS A 82 -9.06 1.78 11.99
CA LYS A 82 -9.77 0.57 12.46
C LYS A 82 -9.77 -0.50 11.36
N ALA A 83 -9.99 -0.10 10.12
CA ALA A 83 -10.02 -1.02 9.00
C ALA A 83 -8.65 -1.69 8.75
N ILE A 84 -7.54 -0.95 8.85
CA ILE A 84 -6.19 -1.49 8.71
C ILE A 84 -5.90 -2.53 9.81
N LEU A 85 -6.18 -2.18 11.07
CA LEU A 85 -5.94 -3.07 12.21
C LEU A 85 -6.85 -4.32 12.20
N THR A 86 -8.03 -4.26 11.59
CA THR A 86 -8.98 -5.38 11.49
C THR A 86 -8.85 -6.18 10.20
N THR A 87 -7.83 -5.90 9.36
CA THR A 87 -7.62 -6.57 8.07
C THR A 87 -7.51 -8.08 8.22
N GLU A 88 -6.67 -8.55 9.14
CA GLU A 88 -6.47 -10.00 9.38
C GLU A 88 -7.76 -10.70 9.80
N ALA A 89 -8.55 -10.07 10.67
CA ALA A 89 -9.83 -10.61 11.10
C ALA A 89 -10.82 -10.73 9.92
N ARG A 90 -10.83 -9.76 9.00
CA ARG A 90 -11.67 -9.79 7.80
C ARG A 90 -11.24 -10.87 6.81
N ILE A 91 -9.94 -11.10 6.66
CA ILE A 91 -9.40 -12.17 5.80
C ILE A 91 -9.78 -13.55 6.36
N ARG A 92 -9.69 -13.73 7.69
CA ARG A 92 -9.98 -15.02 8.34
C ARG A 92 -11.47 -15.31 8.50
N LYS A 93 -12.31 -14.29 8.66
CA LYS A 93 -13.76 -14.44 8.90
C LYS A 93 -14.47 -15.38 7.91
N PRO A 94 -14.27 -15.29 6.57
CA PRO A 94 -14.90 -16.21 5.63
C PRO A 94 -14.30 -17.63 5.65
N LEU A 95 -13.08 -17.79 6.16
CA LEU A 95 -12.37 -19.08 6.20
C LEU A 95 -12.73 -19.90 7.45
N MET A 96 -13.04 -19.23 8.56
CA MET A 96 -13.37 -19.86 9.85
C MET A 96 -14.89 -20.12 9.99
N SER A 97 -15.46 -20.88 9.04
CA SER A 97 -16.89 -21.24 9.05
C SER A 97 -17.24 -22.31 10.10
N ARG A 98 -16.25 -23.11 10.53
CA ARG A 98 -16.37 -24.10 11.60
C ARG A 98 -15.63 -23.62 12.84
N ALA A 99 -16.31 -23.60 13.99
CA ALA A 99 -15.68 -23.33 15.28
C ALA A 99 -14.74 -24.49 15.65
N ILE A 100 -13.51 -24.16 16.02
CA ILE A 100 -12.52 -25.09 16.57
C ILE A 100 -12.15 -24.52 17.94
N ASP A 101 -12.18 -25.36 18.97
CA ASP A 101 -11.76 -24.93 20.30
C ASP A 101 -10.31 -24.47 20.28
N LYS A 102 -10.03 -23.37 20.97
CA LYS A 102 -8.66 -22.89 21.16
C LYS A 102 -7.99 -23.82 22.18
N GLN A 103 -7.00 -24.58 21.72
CA GLN A 103 -6.04 -25.25 22.60
C GLN A 103 -5.21 -24.23 23.38
#